data_AF-A0A060C4M8-F1
#
_entry.id   AF-A0A060C4M8-F1
#
_cell.length_a   1.000
_cell.length_b   1.000
_cell.length_c   1.000
_cell.angle_alpha   90.00
_cell.angle_beta   90.00
_cell.angle_gamma   90.00
#
_symmetry.space_group_name_H-M   'P 1'
#
loop_
_entity.id
_entity.type
_entity.pdbx_description
1 polymer ?
#
loop_
_entity_poly.entity_id
_entity_poly.type
_entity_poly.pdbx_seq_one_letter_code
_entity_poly.pdbx_strand_id
1 'polypeptide(L)'
;TTHDFSQYFMSKLAGYMHTEQLKFGGWQEVALNNTPRTDRELLRSAEAIYCWNTVPEWGDDEITYHLANKGYPVILCNVNNLYMDLAYSSHYDERGHSWAGYVDETKSFSILPFTNYKSARTDLSGNPENLDEAGKGKEQLKARKPKNIAGIQAQLFTETVRSFNWTCYYL
;
A
#
# COMPACT_ATOMS: atom_id res chain seq x y z
N THR A 1 6.49 -19.02 -15.74
CA THR A 1 7.01 -18.71 -14.39
C THR A 1 5.85 -18.65 -13.41
N THR A 2 6.11 -18.62 -12.10
CA THR A 2 5.04 -18.42 -11.08
C THR A 2 4.28 -17.10 -11.32
N HIS A 3 4.99 -16.06 -11.76
CA HIS A 3 4.40 -14.77 -12.14
C HIS A 3 3.39 -14.92 -13.29
N ASP A 4 3.74 -15.66 -14.34
CA ASP A 4 2.86 -15.85 -15.50
C ASP A 4 1.53 -16.54 -15.12
N PHE A 5 1.55 -17.46 -14.14
CA PHE A 5 0.34 -18.09 -13.63
C PHE A 5 -0.55 -17.11 -12.86
N SER A 6 0.04 -16.29 -11.99
CA SER A 6 -0.69 -15.22 -11.29
C SER A 6 -1.32 -14.24 -12.29
N GLN A 7 -0.52 -13.79 -13.26
CA GLN A 7 -0.96 -12.87 -14.30
C GLN A 7 -2.09 -13.46 -15.15
N TYR A 8 -1.98 -14.73 -15.53
CA TYR A 8 -3.02 -15.44 -16.27
C TYR A 8 -4.33 -15.51 -15.47
N PHE A 9 -4.25 -15.90 -14.19
CA PHE A 9 -5.40 -15.98 -13.31
C PHE A 9 -6.09 -14.62 -13.14
N MET A 10 -5.32 -13.57 -12.84
CA MET A 10 -5.85 -12.22 -12.68
C MET A 10 -6.47 -11.67 -13.97
N SER A 11 -5.87 -11.96 -15.13
CA SER A 11 -6.44 -11.57 -16.44
C SER A 11 -7.77 -12.29 -16.71
N LYS A 12 -7.86 -13.59 -16.37
CA LYS A 12 -9.13 -14.34 -16.47
C LYS A 12 -10.19 -13.76 -15.54
N LEU A 13 -9.84 -13.53 -14.27
CA LEU A 13 -10.74 -12.94 -13.28
C LEU A 13 -11.25 -11.57 -13.73
N ALA A 14 -10.36 -10.68 -14.19
CA ALA A 14 -10.74 -9.36 -14.69
C ALA A 14 -11.66 -9.44 -15.92
N GLY A 15 -11.45 -10.42 -16.81
CA GLY A 15 -12.34 -10.69 -17.94
C GLY A 15 -13.76 -11.09 -17.51
N TYR A 16 -13.88 -11.96 -16.50
CA TYR A 16 -15.17 -12.32 -15.91
C TYR A 16 -15.83 -11.12 -15.24
N MET A 17 -15.10 -10.42 -14.37
CA MET A 17 -15.61 -9.22 -13.69
C MET A 17 -16.09 -8.17 -14.68
N HIS A 18 -15.35 -7.95 -15.77
CA HIS A 18 -15.77 -7.03 -16.82
C HIS A 18 -17.08 -7.43 -17.50
N THR A 19 -17.25 -8.72 -17.79
CA THR A 19 -18.46 -9.27 -18.44
C THR A 19 -19.68 -9.09 -17.54
N GLU A 20 -19.50 -9.32 -16.23
CA GLU A 20 -20.55 -9.16 -15.21
C GLU A 20 -20.73 -7.72 -14.72
N GLN A 21 -20.02 -6.75 -15.31
CA GLN A 21 -20.02 -5.33 -14.91
C GLN A 21 -19.60 -5.11 -13.44
N LEU A 22 -18.82 -6.04 -12.90
CA LEU A 22 -18.25 -5.99 -11.57
C LEU A 22 -16.87 -5.31 -11.58
N LYS A 23 -16.53 -4.76 -10.42
CA LYS A 23 -15.25 -4.16 -10.13
C LYS A 23 -14.46 -5.04 -9.18
N PHE A 24 -13.14 -4.96 -9.25
CA PHE A 24 -12.26 -5.67 -8.31
C PHE A 24 -11.30 -4.72 -7.59
N GLY A 25 -10.99 -5.10 -6.36
CA GLY A 25 -9.83 -4.59 -5.63
C GLY A 25 -8.78 -5.68 -5.44
N GLY A 26 -7.53 -5.30 -5.25
CA GLY A 26 -6.43 -6.23 -5.04
C GLY A 26 -5.19 -5.58 -4.47
N TRP A 27 -4.33 -6.37 -3.84
CA TRP A 27 -3.01 -5.91 -3.41
C TRP A 27 -2.14 -5.53 -4.61
N GLN A 28 -1.17 -4.64 -4.40
CA GLN A 28 -0.30 -4.08 -5.44
C GLN A 28 0.30 -5.13 -6.40
N GLU A 29 0.58 -6.34 -5.91
CA GLU A 29 1.16 -7.46 -6.66
C GLU A 29 0.33 -7.83 -7.90
N VAL A 30 -0.99 -7.58 -7.87
CA VAL A 30 -1.88 -7.77 -9.04
C VAL A 30 -1.46 -6.89 -10.23
N ALA A 31 -0.89 -5.72 -9.96
CA ALA A 31 -0.57 -4.70 -10.96
C ALA A 31 0.94 -4.59 -11.28
N LEU A 32 1.79 -5.37 -10.58
CA LEU A 32 3.24 -5.36 -10.75
C LEU A 32 3.69 -6.26 -11.91
N ASN A 33 4.74 -5.85 -12.61
CA ASN A 33 5.42 -6.63 -13.65
C ASN A 33 4.50 -7.19 -14.77
N ASN A 34 3.38 -6.51 -15.00
CA ASN A 34 2.44 -6.87 -16.06
C ASN A 34 2.90 -6.36 -17.42
N THR A 35 2.53 -7.10 -18.46
CA THR A 35 2.68 -6.59 -19.84
C THR A 35 1.71 -5.41 -20.06
N PRO A 36 2.01 -4.47 -20.97
CA PRO A 36 1.09 -3.38 -21.30
C PRO A 36 -0.28 -3.85 -21.77
N ARG A 37 -0.38 -5.08 -22.32
CA ARG A 37 -1.66 -5.68 -22.68
C ARG A 37 -2.46 -6.06 -21.45
N THR A 38 -1.84 -6.77 -20.50
CA THR A 38 -2.50 -7.15 -19.26
C THR A 38 -2.92 -5.94 -18.45
N ASP A 39 -2.10 -4.90 -18.37
CA ASP A 39 -2.50 -3.67 -17.68
C ASP A 39 -3.77 -3.07 -18.26
N ARG A 40 -3.89 -2.99 -19.60
CA ARG A 40 -5.12 -2.51 -20.25
C ARG A 40 -6.33 -3.39 -19.95
N GLU A 41 -6.15 -4.70 -19.85
CA GLU A 41 -7.23 -5.64 -19.53
C GLU A 41 -7.70 -5.45 -18.07
N LEU A 42 -6.77 -5.38 -17.11
CA LEU A 42 -7.05 -5.17 -15.69
C LEU A 42 -7.74 -3.82 -15.42
N LEU A 43 -7.25 -2.74 -16.04
CA LEU A 43 -7.77 -1.37 -15.85
C LEU A 43 -9.25 -1.19 -16.22
N ARG A 44 -9.86 -2.11 -16.98
CA ARG A 44 -11.29 -2.05 -17.32
C ARG A 44 -12.19 -2.27 -16.09
N SER A 45 -11.69 -3.03 -15.12
CA SER A 45 -12.47 -3.46 -13.95
C SER A 45 -11.77 -3.21 -12.61
N ALA A 46 -10.51 -2.75 -12.61
CA ALA A 46 -9.82 -2.35 -11.39
C ALA A 46 -10.49 -1.11 -10.77
N GLU A 47 -10.72 -1.15 -9.46
CA GLU A 47 -11.33 -0.08 -8.67
C GLU A 47 -10.48 0.34 -7.46
N ALA A 48 -9.74 -0.61 -6.88
CA ALA A 48 -8.86 -0.34 -5.75
C ALA A 48 -7.61 -1.22 -5.80
N ILE A 49 -6.44 -0.63 -6.05
CA ILE A 49 -5.16 -1.29 -5.89
C ILE A 49 -4.52 -0.82 -4.59
N TYR A 50 -4.43 -1.73 -3.62
CA TYR A 50 -3.90 -1.47 -2.29
C TYR A 50 -2.36 -1.47 -2.33
N CYS A 51 -1.78 -0.26 -2.30
CA CYS A 51 -0.33 -0.05 -2.30
C CYS A 51 0.16 0.12 -0.86
N TRP A 52 0.87 -0.90 -0.38
CA TRP A 52 1.24 -1.02 1.03
C TRP A 52 2.74 -0.88 1.27
N ASN A 53 3.55 -1.23 0.27
CA ASN A 53 5.01 -1.21 0.39
C ASN A 53 5.51 0.24 0.30
N THR A 54 5.83 0.81 1.45
CA THR A 54 6.23 2.22 1.61
C THR A 54 7.40 2.41 2.57
N VAL A 55 8.10 1.33 2.91
CA VAL A 55 9.32 1.36 3.71
C VAL A 55 10.48 1.78 2.80
N PRO A 56 11.09 2.96 3.00
CA PRO A 56 12.14 3.47 2.11
C PRO A 56 13.31 2.51 1.91
N GLU A 57 13.70 1.79 2.95
CA GLU A 57 14.86 0.89 2.96
C GLU A 57 14.65 -0.37 2.12
N TRP A 58 13.41 -0.71 1.77
CA TRP A 58 13.12 -1.83 0.87
C TRP A 58 13.28 -1.46 -0.61
N GLY A 59 13.34 -0.16 -0.93
CA GLY A 59 13.54 0.33 -2.30
C GLY A 59 12.32 0.22 -3.23
N ASP A 60 11.20 -0.24 -2.70
CA ASP A 60 9.94 -0.48 -3.43
C ASP A 60 8.86 0.57 -3.12
N ASP A 61 9.21 1.64 -2.39
CA ASP A 61 8.29 2.71 -1.99
C ASP A 61 7.78 3.55 -3.19
N GLU A 62 8.37 3.35 -4.38
CA GLU A 62 7.95 3.94 -5.66
C GLU A 62 6.73 3.26 -6.29
N ILE A 63 6.38 2.04 -5.86
CA ILE A 63 5.30 1.23 -6.45
C ILE A 63 3.99 2.03 -6.53
N THR A 64 3.67 2.76 -5.47
CA THR A 64 2.49 3.62 -5.38
C THR A 64 2.38 4.59 -6.56
N TYR A 65 3.46 5.33 -6.84
CA TYR A 65 3.47 6.32 -7.91
C TYR A 65 3.62 5.69 -9.28
N HIS A 66 4.34 4.58 -9.39
CA HIS A 66 4.42 3.79 -10.61
C HIS A 66 3.02 3.34 -11.08
N LEU A 67 2.24 2.73 -10.18
CA LEU A 67 0.89 2.23 -10.48
C LEU A 67 -0.10 3.37 -10.74
N ALA A 68 -0.06 4.44 -9.95
CA ALA A 68 -0.86 5.63 -10.20
C ALA A 68 -0.53 6.25 -11.57
N ASN A 69 0.74 6.31 -11.95
CA ASN A 69 1.18 6.82 -13.25
C ASN A 69 0.72 5.92 -14.41
N LYS A 70 0.66 4.58 -14.22
CA LYS A 70 0.09 3.61 -15.16
C LYS A 70 -1.42 3.72 -15.35
N GLY A 71 -2.13 4.36 -14.41
CA GLY A 71 -3.57 4.61 -14.52
C GLY A 71 -4.43 3.84 -13.52
N TYR A 72 -3.83 3.02 -12.66
CA TYR A 72 -4.58 2.26 -11.67
C TYR A 72 -5.18 3.18 -10.60
N PRO A 73 -6.39 2.90 -10.11
CA PRO A 73 -6.95 3.56 -8.93
C PRO A 73 -6.25 3.01 -7.68
N VAL A 74 -5.34 3.81 -7.13
CA VAL A 74 -4.49 3.45 -6.00
C VAL A 74 -5.15 3.84 -4.68
N ILE A 75 -5.20 2.90 -3.75
CA ILE A 75 -5.51 3.13 -2.34
C ILE A 75 -4.20 3.06 -1.57
N LEU A 76 -3.87 4.13 -0.85
CA LEU A 76 -2.71 4.16 0.03
C LEU A 76 -3.02 3.36 1.29
N CYS A 77 -2.25 2.32 1.55
CA CYS A 77 -2.29 1.54 2.77
C CYS A 77 -0.86 1.30 3.29
N ASN A 78 -0.07 2.38 3.33
CA ASN A 78 1.31 2.40 3.79
C ASN A 78 1.53 1.58 5.07
N VAL A 79 2.36 0.54 5.00
CA VAL A 79 2.56 -0.38 6.14
C VAL A 79 3.09 0.32 7.39
N ASN A 80 3.99 1.30 7.21
CA ASN A 80 4.61 2.05 8.30
C ASN A 80 3.75 3.21 8.84
N ASN A 81 2.53 3.40 8.31
CA ASN A 81 1.61 4.44 8.76
C ASN A 81 0.19 3.91 9.05
N LEU A 82 -0.25 2.83 8.40
CA LEU A 82 -1.67 2.47 8.30
C LEU A 82 -1.97 1.01 8.67
N TYR A 83 -0.99 0.27 9.21
CA TYR A 83 -1.21 -1.09 9.70
C TYR A 83 -1.38 -1.06 11.21
N MET A 84 -2.65 -1.10 11.65
CA MET A 84 -3.05 -0.99 13.04
C MET A 84 -2.77 -2.27 13.83
N ASP A 85 -2.47 -3.39 13.16
CA ASP A 85 -2.02 -4.63 13.81
C ASP A 85 -0.53 -4.62 14.19
N LEU A 86 0.23 -3.59 13.78
CA LEU A 86 1.59 -3.37 14.26
C LEU A 86 1.58 -2.77 15.66
N ALA A 87 2.59 -3.12 16.45
CA ALA A 87 2.76 -2.57 17.79
C ALA A 87 3.00 -1.05 17.76
N TYR A 88 2.49 -0.33 18.77
CA TYR A 88 2.66 1.13 18.90
C TYR A 88 4.12 1.51 19.19
N SER A 89 4.84 0.67 19.95
CA SER A 89 6.24 0.91 20.29
C SER A 89 7.04 -0.38 20.42
N SER A 90 8.35 -0.26 20.61
CA SER A 90 9.27 -1.37 20.83
C SER A 90 9.21 -1.98 22.23
N HIS A 91 8.31 -1.49 23.09
CA HIS A 91 8.17 -2.02 24.44
C HIS A 91 7.69 -3.48 24.39
N TYR A 92 8.31 -4.36 25.19
CA TYR A 92 8.03 -5.80 25.15
C TYR A 92 6.55 -6.16 25.42
N ASP A 93 5.89 -5.38 26.27
CA ASP A 93 4.47 -5.58 26.59
C ASP A 93 3.50 -5.02 25.53
N GLU A 94 4.00 -4.33 24.50
CA GLU A 94 3.16 -3.89 23.38
C GLU A 94 2.61 -5.07 22.59
N ARG A 95 1.37 -4.90 22.13
CA ARG A 95 0.68 -5.92 21.35
C ARG A 95 0.88 -5.64 19.88
N GLY A 96 1.05 -6.70 19.11
CA GLY A 96 0.99 -6.64 17.66
C GLY A 96 2.23 -7.23 17.02
N HIS A 97 2.27 -7.13 15.70
CA HIS A 97 3.46 -7.49 14.96
C HIS A 97 4.45 -6.34 14.90
N SER A 98 5.69 -6.62 14.50
CA SER A 98 6.75 -5.62 14.34
C SER A 98 7.56 -5.82 13.06
N TRP A 99 7.05 -6.61 12.11
CA TRP A 99 7.77 -7.00 10.90
C TRP A 99 8.07 -5.82 9.96
N ALA A 100 7.33 -4.72 10.08
CA ALA A 100 7.55 -3.46 9.36
C ALA A 100 7.78 -2.27 10.31
N GLY A 101 8.28 -2.55 11.50
CA GLY A 101 8.45 -1.56 12.56
C GLY A 101 7.19 -1.36 13.39
N TYR A 102 7.04 -0.15 13.93
CA TYR A 102 6.00 0.22 14.89
C TYR A 102 5.14 1.36 14.33
N VAL A 103 3.84 1.35 14.61
CA VAL A 103 2.88 2.36 14.13
C VAL A 103 2.12 2.92 15.31
N ASP A 104 2.46 4.15 15.70
CA ASP A 104 1.71 4.92 16.68
C ASP A 104 0.77 5.93 16.00
N GLU A 105 0.06 6.71 16.80
CA GLU A 105 -0.87 7.74 16.35
C GLU A 105 -0.14 8.84 15.56
N THR A 106 1.10 9.16 15.93
CA THR A 106 1.89 10.22 15.28
C THR A 106 2.31 9.79 13.87
N LYS A 107 2.69 8.52 13.70
CA LYS A 107 3.01 7.93 12.40
C LYS A 107 1.78 7.87 11.52
N SER A 108 0.64 7.45 12.07
CA SER A 108 -0.64 7.41 11.36
C SER A 108 -1.08 8.81 10.91
N PHE A 109 -0.98 9.80 11.79
CA PHE A 109 -1.29 11.21 11.50
C PHE A 109 -0.39 11.80 10.43
N SER A 110 0.82 11.28 10.27
CA SER A 110 1.84 11.86 9.39
C SER A 110 1.70 11.50 7.91
N ILE A 111 0.65 10.75 7.53
CA ILE A 111 0.34 10.38 6.14
C ILE A 111 0.20 11.61 5.23
N LEU A 112 0.86 11.58 4.08
CA LEU A 112 0.82 12.64 3.07
C LEU A 112 0.47 12.07 1.69
N PRO A 113 -0.83 11.97 1.34
CA PRO A 113 -1.27 11.20 0.16
C PRO A 113 -0.69 11.62 -1.18
N PHE A 114 -0.37 12.92 -1.35
CA PHE A 114 0.17 13.47 -2.59
C PHE A 114 1.68 13.71 -2.56
N THR A 115 2.32 13.44 -1.41
CA THR A 115 3.78 13.49 -1.20
C THR A 115 4.21 12.26 -0.40
N ASN A 116 3.81 11.06 -0.89
CA ASN A 116 3.85 9.79 -0.19
C ASN A 116 5.19 9.45 0.46
N TYR A 117 6.31 9.72 -0.24
CA TYR A 117 7.66 9.50 0.28
C TYR A 117 7.95 10.22 1.61
N LYS A 118 7.24 11.32 1.89
CA LYS A 118 7.38 12.10 3.13
C LYS A 118 6.49 11.59 4.26
N SER A 119 5.66 10.56 4.03
CA SER A 119 4.81 9.94 5.07
C SER A 119 5.63 9.10 6.03
N ALA A 120 6.72 8.48 5.55
CA ALA A 120 7.70 7.83 6.40
C ALA A 120 8.52 8.92 7.13
N ARG A 121 8.31 9.06 8.45
CA ARG A 121 9.06 10.00 9.29
C ARG A 121 10.29 9.39 9.92
N THR A 122 10.30 8.08 10.04
CA THR A 122 11.40 7.31 10.59
C THR A 122 11.64 6.07 9.75
N ASP A 123 12.88 5.62 9.74
CA ASP A 123 13.28 4.32 9.22
C ASP A 123 12.77 3.18 10.16
N LEU A 124 12.99 1.92 9.78
CA LEU A 124 12.65 0.73 10.57
C LEU A 124 13.36 0.66 11.92
N SER A 125 14.51 1.34 12.05
CA SER A 125 15.27 1.43 13.30
C SER A 125 14.78 2.58 14.19
N GLY A 126 13.85 3.40 13.72
CA GLY A 126 13.32 4.57 14.42
C GLY A 126 14.15 5.84 14.25
N ASN A 127 15.16 5.85 13.36
CA ASN A 127 15.92 7.07 13.07
C ASN A 127 15.08 8.02 12.20
N PRO A 128 15.15 9.34 12.40
CA PRO A 128 14.40 10.29 11.57
C PRO A 128 14.82 10.25 10.09
N GLU A 129 13.83 10.27 9.20
CA GLU A 129 14.01 10.35 7.75
C GLU A 129 14.29 11.79 7.30
N ASN A 130 15.16 11.95 6.28
CA ASN A 130 15.36 13.24 5.64
C ASN A 130 14.27 13.50 4.59
N LEU A 131 13.25 14.25 4.98
CA LEU A 131 12.06 14.54 4.18
C LEU A 131 12.35 15.33 2.89
N ASP A 132 13.47 16.05 2.83
CA ASP A 132 13.87 16.80 1.63
C ASP A 132 14.55 15.88 0.60
N GLU A 133 15.12 14.77 1.05
CA GLU A 133 15.78 13.76 0.21
C GLU A 133 14.87 12.57 -0.13
N ALA A 134 13.82 12.32 0.65
CA ALA A 134 13.00 11.09 0.59
C ALA A 134 12.48 10.72 -0.82
N GLY A 135 12.19 11.71 -1.66
CA GLY A 135 11.72 11.51 -3.04
C GLY A 135 12.77 11.76 -4.12
N LYS A 136 14.00 12.17 -3.80
CA LYS A 136 14.99 12.53 -4.82
C LYS A 136 15.48 11.28 -5.56
N GLY A 137 15.51 11.38 -6.89
CA GLY A 137 15.89 10.26 -7.76
C GLY A 137 14.79 9.22 -8.00
N LYS A 138 13.68 9.28 -7.26
CA LYS A 138 12.53 8.35 -7.36
C LYS A 138 11.50 8.80 -8.39
N GLU A 139 10.71 7.87 -8.93
CA GLU A 139 9.57 8.19 -9.79
C GLU A 139 8.61 9.15 -9.07
N GLN A 140 8.28 10.27 -9.69
CA GLN A 140 7.33 11.24 -9.13
C GLN A 140 5.93 11.06 -9.71
N LEU A 141 4.93 11.42 -8.92
CA LEU A 141 3.54 11.48 -9.39
C LEU A 141 3.39 12.56 -10.47
N LYS A 142 3.00 12.17 -11.68
CA LYS A 142 2.92 13.11 -12.83
C LYS A 142 1.77 14.10 -12.63
N ALA A 143 1.88 15.31 -13.18
CA ALA A 143 1.01 16.49 -12.95
C ALA A 143 -0.52 16.33 -13.18
N ARG A 144 -1.02 15.16 -13.60
CA ARG A 144 -2.47 14.84 -13.74
C ARG A 144 -2.85 13.49 -13.14
N LYS A 145 -1.93 12.83 -12.46
CA LYS A 145 -2.07 11.52 -11.84
C LYS A 145 -2.48 11.55 -10.36
N PRO A 146 -2.50 12.70 -9.63
CA PRO A 146 -3.17 12.74 -8.32
C PRO A 146 -4.60 12.22 -8.31
N LYS A 147 -5.34 12.36 -9.43
CA LYS A 147 -6.69 11.79 -9.59
C LYS A 147 -6.74 10.26 -9.51
N ASN A 148 -5.61 9.58 -9.67
CA ASN A 148 -5.50 8.13 -9.60
C ASN A 148 -5.18 7.65 -8.17
N ILE A 149 -4.91 8.56 -7.24
CA ILE A 149 -4.93 8.24 -5.81
C ILE A 149 -6.40 8.33 -5.38
N ALA A 150 -7.06 7.18 -5.29
CA ALA A 150 -8.49 7.06 -5.03
C ALA A 150 -8.85 7.26 -3.55
N GLY A 151 -7.91 6.98 -2.63
CA GLY A 151 -8.13 7.15 -1.21
C GLY A 151 -7.02 6.59 -0.33
N ILE A 152 -7.30 6.53 0.97
CA ILE A 152 -6.45 5.93 2.00
C ILE A 152 -7.24 4.84 2.73
N GLN A 153 -6.57 3.79 3.20
CA GLN A 153 -7.20 2.73 4.00
C GLN A 153 -6.23 2.18 5.05
N ALA A 154 -6.68 2.20 6.31
CA ALA A 154 -6.03 1.51 7.41
C ALA A 154 -6.40 0.03 7.43
N GLN A 155 -5.48 -0.82 7.86
CA GLN A 155 -5.66 -2.26 7.94
C GLN A 155 -5.54 -2.72 9.39
N LEU A 156 -6.39 -3.67 9.78
CA LEU A 156 -6.25 -4.40 11.03
C LEU A 156 -6.26 -5.89 10.68
N PHE A 157 -5.07 -6.47 10.51
CA PHE A 157 -4.93 -7.91 10.42
C PHE A 157 -5.12 -8.55 11.80
N THR A 158 -5.61 -9.79 11.84
CA THR A 158 -6.22 -10.37 13.07
C THR A 158 -5.54 -11.63 13.58
N GLU A 159 -4.33 -11.92 13.11
CA GLU A 159 -3.52 -13.08 13.47
C GLU A 159 -3.33 -13.17 14.98
N THR A 160 -3.19 -12.03 15.68
CA THR A 160 -3.02 -11.93 17.13
C THR A 160 -4.23 -11.33 17.86
N VAL A 161 -5.23 -10.79 17.16
CA VAL A 161 -6.42 -10.20 17.79
C VAL A 161 -7.34 -11.31 18.33
N ARG A 162 -7.41 -11.46 19.65
CA ARG A 162 -8.15 -12.57 20.32
C ARG A 162 -9.46 -12.16 20.98
N SER A 163 -9.76 -10.88 21.09
CA SER A 163 -10.99 -10.40 21.72
C SER A 163 -11.40 -9.04 21.19
N PHE A 164 -12.67 -8.68 21.39
CA PHE A 164 -13.18 -7.36 21.02
C PHE A 164 -12.44 -6.21 21.74
N ASN A 165 -12.05 -6.42 23.01
CA ASN A 165 -11.24 -5.43 23.75
C ASN A 165 -9.90 -5.16 23.07
N TRP A 166 -9.34 -6.15 22.35
CA TRP A 166 -8.09 -5.95 21.61
C TRP A 166 -8.34 -5.21 20.30
N THR A 167 -9.49 -5.42 19.66
CA THR A 167 -9.91 -4.55 18.54
C THR A 167 -10.00 -3.09 18.98
N CYS A 168 -10.61 -2.81 20.13
CA CYS A 168 -10.68 -1.44 20.70
C CYS A 168 -9.34 -0.90 21.21
N TYR A 169 -8.33 -1.75 21.42
CA TYR A 169 -6.99 -1.28 21.75
C TYR A 169 -6.31 -0.64 20.53
N TYR A 170 -6.57 -1.19 19.35
CA TYR A 170 -5.97 -0.74 18.09
C TYR A 170 -6.78 0.35 17.36
N LEU A 171 -8.06 0.56 17.72
CA LEU A 171 -9.00 1.47 17.04
C LEU A 171 -9.68 2.41 18.03
#